data_AF-A0A3A1XNX9-F1
#
_entry.id   AF-A0A3A1XNX9-F1
#
_cell.length_a   1.000
_cell.length_b   1.000
_cell.length_c   1.000
_cell.angle_alpha   90.00
_cell.angle_beta   90.00
_cell.angle_gamma   90.00
#
_symmetry.space_group_name_H-M   'P 1'
#
loop_
_entity.id
_entity.type
_entity.pdbx_description
1 polymer ?
#
loop_
_entity_poly.entity_id
_entity_poly.type
_entity_poly.pdbx_seq_one_letter_code
_entity_poly.pdbx_strand_id
1 'polypeptide(L)'
;IIKERDMQDYLGHYQDLHEEWKRKEQKGEVADITDDVVFEMELVRQVEVNIYYILMLVEHYHSKHCKDKNVLASIRVAVDSSPQLRSKKKLIEGFIAQLNENELDKLVDSGDTITVYDSNGNKLSIVDCWSEYVEQKYNHDLEQLVQSEGLNDALTRKFMEKSFSAGEVSELGTDINDLMPRMSRFGSAAKARAEKKSRIVESMRNMFNEFVGLVGFSKNER
;
A
#
# COMPACT_ATOMS: atom_id res chain seq x y z
N ILE A 1 -0.56 13.85 -24.78
CA ILE A 1 -1.00 13.07 -23.60
C ILE A 1 -2.49 12.84 -23.77
N ILE A 2 -2.92 11.58 -23.83
CA ILE A 2 -4.34 11.20 -23.97
C ILE A 2 -5.05 11.53 -22.65
N LYS A 3 -6.27 12.11 -22.70
CA LYS A 3 -7.02 12.40 -21.47
C LYS A 3 -7.65 11.11 -20.94
N GLU A 4 -7.84 11.01 -19.62
CA GLU A 4 -8.44 9.85 -18.96
C GLU A 4 -9.78 9.42 -19.60
N ARG A 5 -10.61 10.40 -19.96
CA ARG A 5 -11.89 10.14 -20.67
C ARG A 5 -11.67 9.50 -22.04
N ASP A 6 -10.73 10.03 -22.81
CA ASP A 6 -10.42 9.52 -24.14
C ASP A 6 -9.89 8.07 -24.04
N MET A 7 -9.09 7.76 -23.01
CA MET A 7 -8.61 6.40 -22.75
C MET A 7 -9.75 5.42 -22.43
N GLN A 8 -10.73 5.84 -21.64
CA GLN A 8 -11.92 5.03 -21.36
C GLN A 8 -12.76 4.78 -22.62
N ASP A 9 -12.92 5.80 -23.48
CA ASP A 9 -13.62 5.68 -24.75
C ASP A 9 -12.91 4.69 -25.70
N TYR A 10 -11.58 4.74 -25.78
CA TYR A 10 -10.78 3.78 -26.57
C TYR A 10 -10.88 2.34 -26.03
N LEU A 11 -10.86 2.15 -24.70
CA LEU A 11 -11.03 0.84 -24.08
C LEU A 11 -12.41 0.25 -24.37
N GLY A 12 -13.47 1.07 -24.30
CA GLY A 12 -14.83 0.67 -24.66
C GLY A 12 -14.92 0.23 -26.12
N HIS A 13 -14.41 1.04 -27.06
CA HIS A 13 -14.39 0.69 -28.48
C HIS A 13 -13.59 -0.58 -28.78
N TYR A 14 -12.47 -0.81 -28.09
CA TYR A 14 -11.68 -2.02 -28.23
C TYR A 14 -12.45 -3.27 -27.77
N GLN A 15 -13.19 -3.17 -26.66
CA GLN A 15 -14.04 -4.26 -26.14
C GLN A 15 -15.21 -4.56 -27.08
N ASP A 16 -15.91 -3.53 -27.57
CA ASP A 16 -17.01 -3.68 -28.52
C ASP A 16 -16.56 -4.38 -29.81
N LEU A 17 -15.38 -3.98 -30.32
CA LEU A 17 -14.75 -4.58 -31.49
C LEU A 17 -14.43 -6.05 -31.21
N HIS A 18 -13.76 -6.37 -30.11
CA HIS A 18 -13.44 -7.75 -29.74
C HIS A 18 -14.69 -8.63 -29.63
N GLU A 19 -15.78 -8.14 -29.01
CA GLU A 19 -17.03 -8.88 -28.95
C GLU A 19 -17.69 -9.08 -30.32
N GLU A 20 -17.67 -8.05 -31.17
CA GLU A 20 -18.19 -8.13 -32.53
C GLU A 20 -17.43 -9.19 -33.35
N TRP A 21 -16.10 -9.18 -33.28
CA TRP A 21 -15.25 -10.15 -33.99
C TRP A 21 -15.45 -11.57 -33.46
N LYS A 22 -15.52 -11.76 -32.13
CA LYS A 22 -15.86 -13.05 -31.52
C LYS A 22 -17.23 -13.57 -31.97
N ARG A 23 -18.23 -12.69 -32.11
CA ARG A 23 -19.56 -13.07 -32.63
C ARG A 23 -19.51 -13.45 -34.11
N LYS A 24 -18.72 -12.76 -34.93
CA LYS A 24 -18.58 -13.07 -36.36
C LYS A 24 -17.79 -14.36 -36.61
N GLU A 25 -16.76 -14.63 -35.81
CA GLU A 25 -15.99 -15.88 -35.82
C GLU A 25 -16.88 -17.08 -35.50
N GLN A 26 -17.72 -16.97 -34.46
CA GLN A 26 -18.70 -18.01 -34.11
C GLN A 26 -19.75 -18.28 -35.20
N LYS A 27 -20.04 -17.28 -36.04
CA LYS A 27 -20.98 -17.39 -37.16
C LYS A 27 -20.33 -17.84 -38.47
N GLY A 28 -19.00 -17.98 -38.51
CA GLY A 28 -18.26 -18.35 -39.72
C GLY A 28 -18.30 -17.30 -40.82
N GLU A 29 -18.55 -16.02 -40.47
CA GLU A 29 -18.74 -14.91 -41.42
C GLU A 29 -17.42 -14.18 -41.77
N VAL A 30 -16.28 -14.67 -41.29
CA VAL A 30 -14.99 -13.97 -41.38
C VAL A 30 -13.97 -14.83 -42.13
N ALA A 31 -13.27 -14.23 -43.09
CA ALA A 31 -12.08 -14.83 -43.66
C ALA A 31 -10.96 -14.86 -42.61
N ASP A 32 -10.21 -15.95 -42.57
CA ASP A 32 -9.13 -16.20 -41.60
C ASP A 32 -7.97 -15.20 -41.79
N ILE A 33 -8.11 -14.03 -41.16
CA ILE A 33 -7.07 -12.98 -41.05
C ILE A 33 -6.40 -13.02 -39.66
N THR A 34 -6.62 -14.11 -38.92
CA THR A 34 -6.16 -14.31 -37.54
C THR A 34 -4.63 -14.29 -37.42
N ASP A 35 -3.91 -14.48 -38.52
CA ASP A 35 -2.44 -14.41 -38.58
C ASP A 35 -1.89 -12.97 -38.51
N ASP A 36 -2.65 -11.94 -38.88
CA ASP A 36 -2.14 -10.57 -39.01
C ASP A 36 -2.48 -9.64 -37.82
N VAL A 37 -3.51 -9.96 -37.04
CA VAL A 37 -3.98 -9.11 -35.93
C VAL A 37 -4.39 -9.96 -34.73
N VAL A 38 -3.63 -9.83 -33.63
CA VAL A 38 -3.93 -10.48 -32.35
C VAL A 38 -4.49 -9.44 -31.37
N PHE A 39 -5.65 -9.73 -30.77
CA PHE A 39 -6.19 -8.92 -29.69
C PHE A 39 -5.47 -9.24 -28.36
N GLU A 40 -4.68 -8.30 -27.82
CA GLU A 40 -4.00 -8.42 -26.52
C GLU A 40 -4.94 -8.09 -25.34
N MET A 41 -5.94 -8.95 -25.11
CA MET A 41 -6.90 -8.78 -24.01
C MET A 41 -6.28 -8.90 -22.60
N GLU A 42 -5.06 -9.42 -22.50
CA GLU A 42 -4.33 -9.56 -21.23
C GLU A 42 -3.79 -8.21 -20.72
N LEU A 43 -3.37 -7.30 -21.62
CA LEU A 43 -2.91 -5.95 -21.28
C LEU A 43 -4.07 -5.02 -20.89
N VAL A 44 -5.25 -5.20 -21.49
CA VAL A 44 -6.45 -4.36 -21.29
C VAL A 44 -7.06 -4.50 -19.89
N ARG A 45 -6.70 -5.55 -19.13
CA ARG A 45 -7.14 -5.76 -17.74
C ARG A 45 -6.14 -5.31 -16.67
N GLN A 46 -4.98 -4.79 -17.06
CA GLN A 46 -4.03 -4.21 -16.12
C GLN A 46 -4.42 -2.77 -15.81
N VAL A 47 -5.52 -2.57 -15.06
CA VAL A 47 -5.54 -1.42 -14.17
C VAL A 47 -4.42 -1.70 -13.17
N GLU A 48 -3.32 -0.96 -13.24
CA GLU A 48 -2.30 -1.03 -12.20
C GLU A 48 -2.96 -0.68 -10.87
N VAL A 49 -3.31 -1.73 -10.10
CA VAL A 49 -3.95 -1.56 -8.80
C VAL A 49 -2.92 -0.94 -7.88
N ASN A 50 -3.00 0.38 -7.74
CA ASN A 50 -2.14 1.20 -6.90
C ASN A 50 -2.87 1.61 -5.61
N ILE A 51 -2.14 2.24 -4.70
CA ILE A 51 -2.72 2.65 -3.41
C ILE A 51 -3.84 3.68 -3.59
N TYR A 52 -3.75 4.61 -4.54
CA TYR A 52 -4.78 5.62 -4.79
C TYR A 52 -6.11 5.01 -5.24
N TYR A 53 -6.06 3.98 -6.08
CA TYR A 53 -7.26 3.23 -6.48
C TYR A 53 -7.92 2.53 -5.29
N ILE A 54 -7.12 1.94 -4.39
CA ILE A 54 -7.65 1.37 -3.14
C ILE A 54 -8.31 2.45 -2.28
N LEU A 55 -7.66 3.61 -2.10
CA LEU A 55 -8.22 4.71 -1.31
C LEU A 55 -9.53 5.25 -1.91
N MET A 56 -9.64 5.31 -3.23
CA MET A 56 -10.89 5.66 -3.91
C MET A 56 -12.00 4.63 -3.64
N LEU A 57 -11.69 3.32 -3.65
CA LEU A 57 -12.66 2.28 -3.29
C LEU A 57 -13.06 2.35 -1.82
N VAL A 58 -12.13 2.69 -0.93
CA VAL A 58 -12.40 2.93 0.50
C VAL A 58 -13.33 4.13 0.66
N GLU A 59 -13.04 5.25 0.00
CA GLU A 59 -13.92 6.42 0.00
C GLU A 59 -15.33 6.07 -0.52
N HIS A 60 -15.43 5.29 -1.60
CA HIS A 60 -16.71 4.82 -2.13
C HIS A 60 -17.46 3.92 -1.14
N TYR A 61 -16.75 2.99 -0.47
CA TYR A 61 -17.33 2.12 0.55
C TYR A 61 -17.93 2.92 1.71
N HIS A 62 -17.20 3.93 2.17
CA HIS A 62 -17.62 4.85 3.23
C HIS A 62 -18.77 5.78 2.80
N SER A 63 -18.78 6.24 1.54
CA SER A 63 -19.90 7.04 0.99
C SER A 63 -21.25 6.32 1.04
N LYS A 64 -21.22 4.98 1.10
CA LYS A 64 -22.39 4.10 1.21
C LYS A 64 -22.64 3.61 2.66
N HIS A 65 -22.12 4.31 3.66
CA HIS A 65 -22.23 3.99 5.10
C HIS A 65 -21.73 2.58 5.47
N CYS A 66 -20.69 2.09 4.81
CA CYS A 66 -20.09 0.79 5.13
C CYS A 66 -21.05 -0.40 4.98
N LYS A 67 -22.15 -0.25 4.22
CA LYS A 67 -23.17 -1.30 4.04
C LYS A 67 -22.83 -2.25 2.89
N ASP A 68 -22.06 -1.78 1.92
CA ASP A 68 -21.77 -2.51 0.70
C ASP A 68 -20.61 -3.49 0.88
N LYS A 69 -20.94 -4.71 1.34
CA LYS A 69 -19.96 -5.80 1.53
C LYS A 69 -19.28 -6.22 0.22
N ASN A 70 -19.87 -5.95 -0.95
CA ASN A 70 -19.26 -6.27 -2.24
C ASN A 70 -18.06 -5.37 -2.53
N VAL A 71 -18.12 -4.10 -2.13
CA VAL A 71 -16.99 -3.17 -2.27
C VAL A 71 -15.84 -3.59 -1.36
N LEU A 72 -16.13 -3.99 -0.12
CA LEU A 72 -15.11 -4.52 0.79
C LEU A 72 -14.45 -5.80 0.24
N ALA A 73 -15.24 -6.71 -0.33
CA ALA A 73 -14.71 -7.91 -0.98
C ALA A 73 -13.83 -7.54 -2.20
N SER A 74 -14.22 -6.53 -2.98
CA SER A 74 -13.46 -6.04 -4.13
C SER A 74 -12.12 -5.42 -3.71
N ILE A 75 -12.10 -4.64 -2.62
CA ILE A 75 -10.86 -4.09 -2.04
C ILE A 75 -9.92 -5.22 -1.64
N ARG A 76 -10.42 -6.25 -0.94
CA ARG A 76 -9.60 -7.41 -0.53
C ARG A 76 -9.00 -8.14 -1.72
N VAL A 77 -9.81 -8.42 -2.75
CA VAL A 77 -9.35 -9.08 -3.97
C VAL A 77 -8.30 -8.21 -4.69
N ALA A 78 -8.51 -6.90 -4.76
CA ALA A 78 -7.57 -5.97 -5.39
C ALA A 78 -6.22 -5.94 -4.66
N VAL A 79 -6.23 -5.87 -3.32
CA VAL A 79 -5.03 -5.94 -2.48
C VAL A 79 -4.32 -7.29 -2.62
N ASP A 80 -5.07 -8.39 -2.62
CA ASP A 80 -4.53 -9.75 -2.74
C ASP A 80 -4.02 -10.06 -4.16
N SER A 81 -4.45 -9.31 -5.18
CA SER A 81 -4.03 -9.53 -6.57
C SER A 81 -2.73 -8.80 -6.91
N SER A 82 -2.41 -7.70 -6.23
CA SER A 82 -1.20 -6.89 -6.51
C SER A 82 -0.07 -7.23 -5.53
N PRO A 83 1.09 -7.75 -6.01
CA PRO A 83 2.24 -8.03 -5.15
C PRO A 83 2.70 -6.83 -4.31
N GLN A 84 2.60 -5.61 -4.86
CA GLN A 84 2.98 -4.38 -4.16
C GLN A 84 2.00 -4.03 -3.03
N LEU A 85 0.71 -4.35 -3.19
CA LEU A 85 -0.30 -4.10 -2.16
C LEU A 85 -0.34 -5.22 -1.12
N ARG A 86 0.08 -6.45 -1.46
CA ARG A 86 0.17 -7.56 -0.50
C ARG A 86 1.07 -7.21 0.70
N SER A 87 2.21 -6.56 0.47
CA SER A 87 3.09 -6.14 1.58
C SER A 87 2.46 -5.05 2.46
N LYS A 88 1.44 -4.35 1.95
CA LYS A 88 0.71 -3.25 2.60
C LYS A 88 -0.65 -3.67 3.13
N LYS A 89 -1.03 -4.94 2.96
CA LYS A 89 -2.35 -5.46 3.29
C LYS A 89 -2.75 -5.14 4.73
N LYS A 90 -1.84 -5.37 5.68
CA LYS A 90 -2.08 -5.10 7.11
C LYS A 90 -2.35 -3.61 7.36
N LEU A 91 -1.58 -2.70 6.76
CA LEU A 91 -1.82 -1.27 6.85
C LEU A 91 -3.18 -0.87 6.28
N ILE A 92 -3.53 -1.39 5.10
CA ILE A 92 -4.81 -1.08 4.45
C ILE A 92 -5.99 -1.59 5.29
N GLU A 93 -5.92 -2.83 5.77
CA GLU A 93 -6.96 -3.41 6.63
C GLU A 93 -7.07 -2.67 7.96
N GLY A 94 -5.95 -2.30 8.57
CA GLY A 94 -5.91 -1.51 9.80
C GLY A 94 -6.49 -0.10 9.62
N PHE A 95 -6.19 0.55 8.50
CA PHE A 95 -6.76 1.85 8.16
C PHE A 95 -8.27 1.80 7.99
N ILE A 96 -8.77 0.82 7.22
CA ILE A 96 -10.21 0.63 7.03
C ILE A 96 -10.90 0.35 8.37
N ALA A 97 -10.29 -0.46 9.25
CA ALA A 97 -10.83 -0.72 10.58
C ALA A 97 -10.93 0.55 11.42
N GLN A 98 -9.85 1.34 11.50
CA GLN A 98 -9.85 2.61 12.26
C GLN A 98 -10.84 3.63 11.68
N LEU A 99 -10.98 3.70 10.36
CA LEU A 99 -11.98 4.57 9.73
C LEU A 99 -13.40 4.15 10.07
N ASN A 100 -13.69 2.84 10.05
CA ASN A 100 -15.00 2.32 10.44
C ASN A 100 -15.31 2.60 11.92
N GLU A 101 -14.31 2.49 12.81
CA GLU A 101 -14.45 2.85 14.23
C GLU A 101 -14.73 4.35 14.41
N ASN A 102 -13.99 5.20 13.70
CA ASN A 102 -14.20 6.66 13.74
C ASN A 102 -15.54 7.10 13.12
N GLU A 103 -16.14 6.32 12.21
CA GLU A 103 -17.51 6.56 11.73
C GLU A 103 -18.56 6.29 12.80
N LEU A 104 -18.37 5.25 13.62
CA LEU A 104 -19.32 4.89 14.68
C LEU A 104 -19.47 6.02 15.70
N ASP A 105 -18.39 6.75 15.98
CA ASP A 105 -18.39 7.91 16.88
C ASP A 105 -19.07 9.16 16.27
N LYS A 106 -19.16 9.27 14.94
CA LYS A 106 -19.79 10.41 14.23
C LYS A 106 -21.28 10.23 13.94
N LEU A 107 -21.85 9.04 14.18
CA LEU A 107 -23.29 8.77 14.03
C LEU A 107 -24.16 9.45 15.11
N VAL A 108 -23.56 10.25 16.00
CA VAL A 108 -24.27 10.99 17.05
C VAL A 108 -24.68 12.41 16.62
N ASP A 109 -24.16 12.98 15.53
CA ASP A 109 -24.65 14.28 15.05
C ASP A 109 -24.51 14.47 13.52
N SER A 110 -25.65 14.49 12.84
CA SER A 110 -25.91 15.07 11.51
C SER A 110 -25.14 14.57 10.24
N GLY A 111 -25.88 13.87 9.37
CA GLY A 111 -25.95 14.13 7.92
C GLY A 111 -24.81 13.64 7.02
N ASP A 112 -25.02 12.46 6.41
CA ASP A 112 -24.41 11.90 5.19
C ASP A 112 -23.09 12.51 4.66
N THR A 113 -22.04 11.68 4.73
CA THR A 113 -20.65 11.83 4.24
C THR A 113 -19.64 12.19 5.31
N ILE A 114 -18.65 11.30 5.55
CA ILE A 114 -17.48 11.64 6.36
C ILE A 114 -16.79 12.84 5.73
N THR A 115 -16.89 13.98 6.40
CA THR A 115 -16.01 15.11 6.13
C THR A 115 -15.14 15.27 7.37
N VAL A 116 -13.87 14.88 7.27
CA VAL A 116 -12.86 15.19 8.29
C VAL A 116 -12.37 16.60 8.01
N TYR A 117 -12.25 17.43 9.03
CA TYR A 117 -11.74 18.79 8.90
C TYR A 117 -10.42 18.91 9.68
N ASP A 118 -9.47 19.68 9.16
CA ASP A 118 -8.27 20.06 9.92
C ASP A 118 -8.65 21.04 11.06
N SER A 119 -7.66 21.38 11.90
CA SER A 119 -7.82 22.37 12.97
C SER A 119 -8.19 23.79 12.48
N ASN A 120 -8.10 24.04 11.18
CA ASN A 120 -8.42 25.31 10.52
C ASN A 120 -9.79 25.28 9.80
N GLY A 121 -10.52 24.16 9.85
CA GLY A 121 -11.81 23.98 9.19
C GLY A 121 -11.74 23.63 7.70
N ASN A 122 -10.60 23.18 7.19
CA ASN A 122 -10.46 22.68 5.81
C ASN A 122 -10.81 21.19 5.74
N LYS A 123 -11.57 20.80 4.71
CA LYS A 123 -11.89 19.39 4.44
C LYS A 123 -10.59 18.61 4.12
N LEU A 124 -10.29 17.60 4.92
CA LEU A 124 -9.23 16.62 4.69
C LEU A 124 -9.73 15.54 3.72
N SER A 125 -8.86 15.15 2.79
CA SER A 125 -9.13 14.06 1.86
C SER A 125 -8.81 12.70 2.49
N ILE A 126 -9.38 11.62 1.94
CA ILE A 126 -9.03 10.25 2.34
C ILE A 126 -7.52 9.97 2.20
N VAL A 127 -6.86 10.66 1.26
CA VAL A 127 -5.41 10.56 1.02
C VAL A 127 -4.62 11.21 2.16
N ASP A 128 -5.09 12.34 2.70
CA ASP A 128 -4.47 12.99 3.85
C ASP A 128 -4.63 12.12 5.10
N CYS A 129 -5.83 11.60 5.34
CA CYS A 129 -6.10 10.67 6.45
C CYS A 129 -5.24 9.41 6.36
N TRP A 130 -5.07 8.86 5.14
CA TRP A 130 -4.17 7.73 4.91
C TRP A 130 -2.72 8.07 5.21
N SER A 131 -2.24 9.23 4.74
CA SER A 131 -0.86 9.66 4.95
C SER A 131 -0.54 9.85 6.44
N GLU A 132 -1.45 10.49 7.18
CA GLU A 132 -1.34 10.67 8.62
C GLU A 132 -1.38 9.33 9.36
N TYR A 133 -2.31 8.43 8.99
CA TYR A 133 -2.39 7.08 9.56
C TYR A 133 -1.08 6.31 9.38
N VAL A 134 -0.53 6.32 8.16
CA VAL A 134 0.72 5.63 7.83
C VAL A 134 1.87 6.17 8.67
N GLU A 135 1.99 7.49 8.83
CA GLU A 135 3.04 8.10 9.64
C GLU A 135 2.91 7.73 11.13
N GLN A 136 1.70 7.82 11.68
CA GLN A 136 1.44 7.43 13.08
C GLN A 136 1.76 5.95 13.31
N LYS A 137 1.31 5.09 12.40
CA LYS A 137 1.51 3.64 12.48
C LYS A 137 2.98 3.26 12.35
N TYR A 138 3.72 3.89 11.43
CA TYR A 138 5.17 3.72 11.30
C TYR A 138 5.91 4.10 12.58
N ASN A 139 5.62 5.27 13.14
CA ASN A 139 6.26 5.75 14.37
C ASN A 139 5.98 4.83 15.55
N HIS A 140 4.73 4.37 15.68
CA HIS A 140 4.34 3.41 16.70
C HIS A 140 5.09 2.07 16.57
N ASP A 141 5.13 1.49 15.37
CA ASP A 141 5.79 0.20 15.14
C ASP A 141 7.30 0.29 15.34
N LEU A 142 7.92 1.41 14.96
CA LEU A 142 9.33 1.68 15.22
C LEU A 142 9.62 1.80 16.71
N GLU A 143 8.79 2.50 17.47
CA GLU A 143 8.93 2.58 18.94
C GLU A 143 8.79 1.20 19.60
N GLN A 144 7.83 0.39 19.17
CA GLN A 144 7.66 -0.98 19.68
C GLN A 144 8.90 -1.84 19.38
N LEU A 145 9.49 -1.71 18.18
CA LEU A 145 10.73 -2.41 17.83
C LEU A 145 11.91 -1.95 18.72
N VAL A 146 12.05 -0.63 18.90
CA VAL A 146 13.11 -0.05 19.74
C VAL A 146 12.99 -0.51 21.18
N GLN A 147 11.78 -0.52 21.74
CA GLN A 147 11.52 -0.93 23.12
C GLN A 147 11.72 -2.44 23.32
N SER A 148 11.16 -3.27 22.44
CA SER A 148 11.23 -4.74 22.56
C SER A 148 12.65 -5.28 22.41
N GLU A 149 13.45 -4.70 21.50
CA GLU A 149 14.83 -5.13 21.26
C GLU A 149 15.87 -4.26 22.00
N GLY A 150 15.45 -3.24 22.76
CA GLY A 150 16.34 -2.37 23.52
C GLY A 150 17.35 -1.62 22.64
N LEU A 151 16.90 -1.14 21.48
CA LEU A 151 17.74 -0.47 20.49
C LEU A 151 17.98 0.99 20.86
N ASN A 152 18.99 1.60 20.24
CA ASN A 152 19.16 3.04 20.29
C ASN A 152 18.15 3.73 19.35
N ASP A 153 17.17 4.43 19.92
CA ASP A 153 16.09 5.08 19.16
C ASP A 153 16.60 6.01 18.04
N ALA A 154 17.47 6.96 18.39
CA ALA A 154 17.98 7.96 17.46
C ALA A 154 18.77 7.35 16.30
N LEU A 155 19.59 6.34 16.56
CA LEU A 155 20.32 5.64 15.49
C LEU A 155 19.39 4.74 14.66
N THR A 156 18.37 4.14 15.28
CA THR A 156 17.42 3.26 14.59
C THR A 156 16.57 4.05 13.61
N ARG A 157 16.08 5.24 14.01
CA ARG A 157 15.37 6.18 13.13
C ARG A 157 16.20 6.57 11.92
N LYS A 158 17.44 7.03 12.16
CA LYS A 158 18.39 7.37 11.08
C LYS A 158 18.70 6.20 10.15
N PHE A 159 18.82 4.99 10.70
CA PHE A 159 19.05 3.79 9.91
C PHE A 159 17.87 3.48 8.99
N MET A 160 16.64 3.56 9.50
CA MET A 160 15.44 3.36 8.69
C MET A 160 15.30 4.45 7.62
N GLU A 161 15.51 5.72 7.95
CA GLU A 161 15.50 6.84 6.99
C GLU A 161 16.50 6.60 5.85
N LYS A 162 17.74 6.21 6.18
CA LYS A 162 18.76 5.83 5.19
C LYS A 162 18.31 4.64 4.34
N SER A 163 17.66 3.64 4.94
CA SER A 163 17.16 2.45 4.23
C SER A 163 16.04 2.81 3.25
N PHE A 164 15.08 3.64 3.65
CA PHE A 164 14.03 4.17 2.77
C PHE A 164 14.61 5.02 1.63
N SER A 165 15.63 5.82 1.92
CA SER A 165 16.30 6.64 0.90
C SER A 165 17.11 5.80 -0.10
N ALA A 166 17.74 4.71 0.38
CA ALA A 166 18.50 3.77 -0.45
C ALA A 166 17.59 2.80 -1.23
N GLY A 167 16.34 2.62 -0.80
CA GLY A 167 15.41 1.65 -1.37
C GLY A 167 15.67 0.20 -0.92
N GLU A 168 16.55 -0.01 0.06
CA GLU A 168 16.86 -1.32 0.62
C GLU A 168 17.31 -1.22 2.08
N VAL A 169 17.14 -2.30 2.84
CA VAL A 169 17.68 -2.41 4.21
C VAL A 169 19.10 -2.97 4.12
N SER A 170 20.09 -2.13 4.41
CA SER A 170 21.50 -2.56 4.37
C SER A 170 21.83 -3.53 5.51
N GLU A 171 21.96 -4.81 5.17
CA GLU A 171 22.38 -5.88 6.08
C GLU A 171 23.91 -5.99 6.20
N LEU A 172 24.58 -5.44 5.19
CA LEU A 172 26.03 -5.39 5.08
C LEU A 172 26.55 -4.22 5.92
N GLY A 173 27.53 -4.51 6.78
CA GLY A 173 28.22 -3.50 7.58
C GLY A 173 28.02 -3.62 9.10
N THR A 174 28.44 -2.57 9.80
CA THR A 174 28.40 -2.46 11.26
C THR A 174 27.23 -1.66 11.79
N ASP A 175 26.47 -0.97 10.94
CA ASP A 175 25.39 -0.06 11.34
C ASP A 175 24.41 -0.74 12.32
N ILE A 176 23.94 -1.95 12.03
CA ILE A 176 23.04 -2.71 12.92
C ILE A 176 23.70 -3.06 14.27
N ASN A 177 25.03 -3.23 14.30
CA ASN A 177 25.74 -3.49 15.55
C ASN A 177 25.72 -2.28 16.49
N ASP A 178 25.66 -1.08 15.94
CA ASP A 178 25.65 0.19 16.68
C ASP A 178 24.25 0.51 17.23
N LEU A 179 23.20 -0.04 16.61
CA LEU A 179 21.82 0.05 17.10
C LEU A 179 21.59 -0.82 18.35
N MET A 180 22.27 -1.96 18.42
CA MET A 180 22.08 -2.95 19.47
C MET A 180 22.70 -2.53 20.79
N PRO A 181 22.12 -2.97 21.93
CA PRO A 181 22.76 -2.79 23.22
C PRO A 181 24.10 -3.53 23.28
N ARG A 182 24.96 -3.13 24.23
CA ARG A 182 26.25 -3.79 24.44
C ARG A 182 26.02 -5.26 24.82
N MET A 183 26.57 -6.17 24.03
CA MET A 183 26.51 -7.61 24.27
C MET A 183 27.90 -8.22 24.12
N SER A 184 28.18 -9.27 24.89
CA SER A 184 29.43 -10.02 24.75
C SER A 184 29.54 -10.67 23.38
N ARG A 185 30.75 -10.63 22.81
CA ARG A 185 31.09 -11.22 21.50
C ARG A 185 31.68 -12.63 21.62
N PHE A 186 31.72 -13.19 22.83
CA PHE A 186 32.41 -14.43 23.13
C PHE A 186 31.46 -15.50 23.69
N GLY A 187 31.75 -16.76 23.39
CA GLY A 187 31.01 -17.91 23.92
C GLY A 187 29.52 -17.94 23.54
N SER A 188 28.68 -18.45 24.45
CA SER A 188 27.22 -18.54 24.24
C SER A 188 26.55 -17.18 23.98
N ALA A 189 27.13 -16.09 24.50
CA ALA A 189 26.64 -14.74 24.25
C ALA A 189 26.85 -14.27 22.80
N ALA A 190 27.88 -14.79 22.10
CA ALA A 190 28.09 -14.52 20.68
C ALA A 190 26.93 -15.06 19.83
N LYS A 191 26.44 -16.26 20.16
CA LYS A 191 25.29 -16.88 19.49
C LYS A 191 24.02 -16.08 19.73
N ALA A 192 23.74 -15.72 20.99
CA ALA A 192 22.58 -14.90 21.33
C ALA A 192 22.60 -13.51 20.64
N ARG A 193 23.79 -12.90 20.51
CA ARG A 193 23.97 -11.64 19.75
C ARG A 193 23.66 -11.83 18.27
N ALA A 194 24.14 -12.91 17.65
CA ALA A 194 23.89 -13.19 16.24
C ALA A 194 22.40 -13.44 15.97
N GLU A 195 21.73 -14.22 16.83
CA GLU A 195 20.28 -14.46 16.76
C GLU A 195 19.48 -13.15 16.92
N LYS A 196 19.86 -12.30 17.88
CA LYS A 196 19.23 -10.98 18.06
C LYS A 196 19.43 -10.08 16.84
N LYS A 197 20.65 -10.04 16.28
CA LYS A 197 20.92 -9.30 15.04
C LYS A 197 20.01 -9.77 13.90
N SER A 198 19.87 -11.09 13.73
CA SER A 198 19.00 -11.66 12.68
C SER A 198 17.54 -11.25 12.86
N ARG A 199 17.01 -11.30 14.09
CA ARG A 199 15.63 -10.87 14.37
C ARG A 199 15.41 -9.39 14.09
N ILE A 200 16.34 -8.52 14.50
CA ILE A 200 16.25 -7.08 14.25
C ILE A 200 16.23 -6.80 12.75
N VAL A 201 17.13 -7.44 11.99
CA VAL A 201 17.18 -7.32 10.52
C VAL A 201 15.87 -7.74 9.88
N GLU A 202 15.33 -8.90 10.28
CA GLU A 202 14.06 -9.40 9.74
C GLU A 202 12.90 -8.46 10.05
N SER A 203 12.80 -7.96 11.29
CA SER A 203 11.80 -6.96 11.68
C SER A 203 11.93 -5.66 10.89
N MET A 204 13.15 -5.14 10.72
CA MET A 204 13.40 -3.93 9.93
C MET A 204 13.05 -4.14 8.45
N ARG A 205 13.36 -5.31 7.88
CA ARG A 205 13.01 -5.66 6.51
C ARG A 205 11.50 -5.74 6.31
N ASN A 206 10.79 -6.36 7.26
CA ASN A 206 9.33 -6.44 7.23
C ASN A 206 8.71 -5.04 7.29
N MET A 207 9.17 -4.21 8.22
CA MET A 207 8.72 -2.82 8.34
C MET A 207 9.05 -2.02 7.08
N PHE A 208 10.26 -2.14 6.52
CA PHE A 208 10.61 -1.50 5.25
C PHE A 208 9.64 -1.91 4.13
N ASN A 209 9.38 -3.20 3.94
CA ASN A 209 8.47 -3.70 2.89
C ASN A 209 7.02 -3.22 3.07
N GLU A 210 6.59 -3.08 4.31
CA GLU A 210 5.26 -2.59 4.68
C GLU A 210 5.12 -1.10 4.34
N PHE A 211 6.14 -0.28 4.66
CA PHE A 211 6.06 1.18 4.58
C PHE A 211 6.72 1.82 3.34
N VAL A 212 7.49 1.08 2.55
CA VAL A 212 8.21 1.62 1.38
C VAL A 212 7.26 2.27 0.37
N GLY A 213 7.60 3.47 -0.10
CA GLY A 213 6.78 4.24 -1.03
C GLY A 213 5.49 4.82 -0.44
N LEU A 214 5.25 4.66 0.87
CA LEU A 214 4.12 5.29 1.58
C LEU A 214 4.59 6.38 2.53
N VAL A 215 5.67 6.12 3.28
CA VAL A 215 6.23 7.13 4.18
C VAL A 215 7.05 8.11 3.36
N GLY A 216 6.79 9.40 3.55
CA GLY A 216 7.40 10.51 2.82
C GLY A 216 8.87 10.76 3.14
N PHE A 217 9.70 9.72 3.21
CA PHE A 217 11.16 9.85 3.37
C PHE A 217 11.88 10.24 2.06
N SER A 218 11.15 10.66 1.02
CA SER A 218 11.68 11.16 -0.26
C SER A 218 10.64 12.11 -0.87
N LYS A 219 10.88 13.37 -1.26
CA LYS A 219 12.11 14.11 -1.58
C LYS A 219 12.07 15.51 -0.95
N ASN A 220 12.96 15.77 0.01
CA ASN A 220 13.48 17.12 0.22
C ASN A 220 14.88 17.14 -0.41
N GLU A 221 14.95 17.06 -1.73
CA GLU A 221 16.15 17.44 -2.48
C GLU A 221 15.79 17.73 -3.95
N ARG A 222 15.87 19.03 -4.26
CA ARG A 222 15.82 19.74 -5.55
C ARG A 222 14.47 20.19 -6.08
#